data_AF-A0AA90VC65-F1
#
_entry.id   AF-A0AA90VC65-F1
#
_cell.length_a   1.000
_cell.length_b   1.000
_cell.length_c   1.000
_cell.angle_alpha   90.00
_cell.angle_beta   90.00
_cell.angle_gamma   90.00
#
_symmetry.space_group_name_H-M   'P 1'
#
loop_
_entity.id
_entity.type
_entity.pdbx_description
1 polymer ?
#
loop_
_entity_poly.entity_id
_entity_poly.type
_entity_poly.pdbx_seq_one_letter_code
_entity_poly.pdbx_strand_id
1 'polypeptide(L)'
;MQKHLKSIIMTISVILVIIACVWISDHRRQRAEQELKEQLNGLKLQYAPARRDTIRDSVTVITQQVLQMPAEEYKLQAYDRQLLHDLDIRLGQVMVDQRTSLSSADTVKTDRSDSVYTYCDRWLSFRLNTADSILTYKARDSLQTIVYRQYKHRFLWWRWGTKGYDVKVINFNPHSNILYNSYIQVTR
;
A
#
# COMPACT_ATOMS: atom_id res chain seq x y z
N MET A 1 -24.53 59.34 22.00
CA MET A 1 -24.56 57.90 22.33
C MET A 1 -25.09 57.01 21.19
N GLN A 2 -26.25 57.30 20.58
CA GLN A 2 -26.84 56.46 19.52
C GLN A 2 -25.99 56.31 18.22
N LYS A 3 -25.22 57.34 17.82
CA LYS A 3 -24.37 57.27 16.61
C LYS A 3 -23.22 56.26 16.77
N HIS A 4 -22.60 56.18 17.94
CA HIS A 4 -21.54 55.21 18.22
C HIS A 4 -22.09 53.78 18.29
N LEU A 5 -23.30 53.58 18.84
CA LEU A 5 -23.95 52.27 18.88
C LEU A 5 -24.23 51.71 17.47
N LYS A 6 -24.73 52.54 16.54
CA LYS A 6 -24.97 52.11 15.14
C LYS A 6 -23.69 51.74 14.40
N SER A 7 -22.59 52.48 14.64
CA SER A 7 -21.27 52.17 14.06
C SER A 7 -20.68 50.86 14.61
N ILE A 8 -20.89 50.58 15.91
CA ILE A 8 -20.49 49.32 16.53
C ILE A 8 -21.29 48.14 15.96
N ILE A 9 -22.61 48.27 15.79
CA ILE A 9 -23.43 47.20 15.20
C ILE A 9 -23.03 46.92 13.74
N MET A 10 -22.74 47.97 12.97
CA MET A 10 -22.30 47.83 11.57
C MET A 10 -20.92 47.17 11.45
N THR A 11 -19.99 47.45 12.36
CA THR A 11 -18.68 46.78 12.35
C THR A 11 -18.80 45.31 12.75
N ILE A 12 -19.66 44.98 13.71
CA ILE A 12 -19.94 43.59 14.10
C ILE A 12 -20.59 42.80 12.96
N SER A 13 -21.53 43.38 12.22
CA SER A 13 -22.18 42.69 11.09
C SER A 13 -21.20 42.42 9.94
N VAL A 14 -20.31 43.37 9.65
CA VAL A 14 -19.23 43.17 8.66
C VAL A 14 -18.28 42.06 9.09
N ILE A 15 -17.90 42.00 10.36
CA ILE A 15 -17.04 40.93 10.89
C ILE A 15 -17.74 39.57 10.80
N LEU A 16 -19.02 39.47 11.11
CA LEU A 16 -19.81 38.24 10.99
C LEU A 16 -19.88 37.73 9.54
N VAL A 17 -20.05 38.63 8.57
CA VAL A 17 -20.03 38.28 7.14
C VAL A 17 -18.66 37.77 6.72
N ILE A 18 -17.58 38.41 7.17
CA ILE A 18 -16.21 37.97 6.87
C ILE A 18 -15.97 36.55 7.45
N ILE A 19 -16.37 36.30 8.69
CA ILE A 19 -16.24 34.98 9.32
C ILE A 19 -17.03 33.94 8.53
N ALA A 20 -18.28 34.23 8.14
CA ALA A 20 -19.09 33.32 7.34
C ALA A 20 -18.45 33.04 5.96
N CYS A 21 -17.91 34.06 5.29
CA CYS A 21 -17.20 33.89 4.02
C CYS A 21 -15.94 33.02 4.16
N VAL A 22 -15.15 33.21 5.22
CA VAL A 22 -13.97 32.38 5.52
C VAL A 22 -14.40 30.94 5.78
N TRP A 23 -15.47 30.72 6.55
CA TRP A 23 -15.97 29.38 6.87
C TRP A 23 -16.47 28.64 5.62
N ILE A 24 -17.20 29.32 4.74
CA ILE A 24 -17.66 28.75 3.47
C ILE A 24 -16.46 28.43 2.56
N SER A 25 -15.46 29.32 2.49
CA SER A 25 -14.27 29.10 1.67
C SER A 25 -13.45 27.91 2.17
N ASP A 26 -13.26 27.81 3.49
CA ASP A 26 -12.54 26.70 4.11
C ASP A 26 -13.26 25.38 3.88
N HIS A 27 -14.58 25.33 4.06
CA HIS A 27 -15.37 24.13 3.79
C HIS A 27 -15.28 23.67 2.33
N ARG A 28 -15.28 24.62 1.38
CA ARG A 28 -15.07 24.30 -0.04
C ARG A 28 -13.67 23.77 -0.31
N ARG A 29 -12.64 24.33 0.33
CA ARG A 29 -11.25 23.86 0.20
C ARG A 29 -11.11 22.45 0.75
N GLN A 30 -11.67 22.17 1.93
CA GLN A 30 -11.63 20.84 2.54
C GLN A 30 -12.28 19.78 1.64
N ARG A 31 -13.43 20.08 1.03
CA ARG A 31 -14.07 19.18 0.05
C ARG A 31 -13.19 18.94 -1.18
N ALA A 32 -12.63 19.99 -1.77
CA ALA A 32 -11.75 19.85 -2.93
C ALA A 32 -10.49 19.03 -2.60
N GLU A 33 -9.92 19.20 -1.41
CA GLU A 33 -8.79 18.39 -0.95
C GLU A 33 -9.16 16.91 -0.72
N GLN A 34 -10.36 16.64 -0.21
CA GLN A 34 -10.89 15.27 -0.07
C GLN A 34 -11.09 14.60 -1.42
N GLU A 35 -11.78 15.26 -2.36
CA GLU A 35 -12.01 14.74 -3.72
C GLU A 35 -10.69 14.48 -4.45
N LEU A 36 -9.72 15.41 -4.35
CA LEU A 36 -8.40 15.22 -4.92
C LEU A 36 -7.68 14.01 -4.29
N LYS A 37 -7.80 13.83 -2.97
CA LYS A 37 -7.19 12.71 -2.26
C LYS A 37 -7.79 11.37 -2.70
N GLU A 38 -9.11 11.29 -2.84
CA GLU A 38 -9.81 10.09 -3.34
C GLU A 38 -9.40 9.76 -4.78
N GLN A 39 -9.31 10.76 -5.67
CA GLN A 39 -8.83 10.56 -7.04
C GLN A 39 -7.37 10.07 -7.06
N LEU A 40 -6.50 10.68 -6.25
CA LEU A 40 -5.11 10.26 -6.11
C LEU A 40 -5.00 8.84 -5.55
N ASN A 41 -5.87 8.48 -4.62
CA ASN A 41 -5.92 7.15 -4.04
C ASN A 41 -6.32 6.09 -5.08
N GLY A 42 -7.35 6.36 -5.89
CA GLY A 42 -7.75 5.50 -7.00
C GLY A 42 -6.64 5.31 -8.04
N LEU A 43 -5.94 6.39 -8.41
CA LEU A 43 -4.77 6.31 -9.28
C LEU A 43 -3.64 5.49 -8.65
N LYS A 44 -3.35 5.67 -7.36
CA LYS A 44 -2.33 4.90 -6.65
C LYS A 44 -2.69 3.41 -6.56
N LEU A 45 -3.97 3.07 -6.44
CA LEU A 45 -4.43 1.69 -6.45
C LEU A 45 -4.14 1.02 -7.80
N GLN A 46 -4.39 1.74 -8.90
CA GLN A 46 -4.23 1.22 -10.26
C GLN A 46 -2.76 1.11 -10.68
N TYR A 47 -1.95 2.14 -10.40
CA TYR A 47 -0.56 2.21 -10.87
C TYR A 47 0.47 1.74 -9.84
N ALA A 48 0.10 1.64 -8.56
CA ALA A 48 0.90 1.13 -7.45
C ALA A 48 2.40 1.51 -7.52
N PRO A 49 2.74 2.82 -7.55
CA PRO A 49 4.11 3.24 -7.78
C PRO A 49 5.02 2.75 -6.65
N ALA A 50 5.98 1.91 -7.03
CA ALA A 50 6.87 1.20 -6.13
C ALA A 50 8.33 1.51 -6.48
N ARG A 51 9.14 1.82 -5.46
CA ARG A 51 10.60 1.91 -5.60
C ARG A 51 11.19 0.54 -5.37
N ARG A 52 11.95 0.07 -6.34
CA ARG A 52 12.67 -1.21 -6.26
C ARG A 52 14.11 -0.96 -5.83
N ASP A 53 14.60 -1.81 -4.95
CA ASP A 53 15.95 -1.77 -4.42
C ASP A 53 16.46 -3.21 -4.22
N THR A 54 17.77 -3.37 -4.10
CA THR A 54 18.41 -4.65 -3.77
C THR A 54 19.34 -4.44 -2.59
N ILE A 55 19.13 -5.21 -1.53
CA ILE A 55 20.00 -5.19 -0.35
C ILE A 55 20.82 -6.49 -0.30
N ARG A 56 22.02 -6.42 0.28
CA ARG A 56 22.90 -7.60 0.44
C ARG A 56 23.09 -8.35 -0.90
N ASP A 57 23.23 -7.59 -1.98
CA ASP A 57 23.47 -8.01 -3.37
C ASP A 57 22.38 -8.87 -4.05
N SER A 58 21.49 -9.54 -3.29
CA SER A 58 20.52 -10.49 -3.85
C SER A 58 19.10 -10.41 -3.29
N VAL A 59 18.87 -9.65 -2.22
CA VAL A 59 17.55 -9.56 -1.57
C VAL A 59 16.78 -8.40 -2.17
N THR A 60 15.72 -8.71 -2.91
CA THR A 60 14.93 -7.68 -3.58
C THR A 60 13.96 -7.03 -2.60
N VAL A 61 13.83 -5.71 -2.68
CA VAL A 61 12.98 -4.92 -1.80
C VAL A 61 12.12 -3.99 -2.62
N ILE A 62 10.82 -3.98 -2.35
CA ILE A 62 9.90 -2.97 -2.86
C ILE A 62 9.49 -2.04 -1.72
N THR A 63 9.68 -0.74 -1.93
CA THR A 63 9.20 0.32 -1.03
C THR A 63 8.05 1.08 -1.68
N GLN A 64 6.95 1.24 -0.96
CA GLN A 64 5.76 1.96 -1.43
C GLN A 64 5.13 2.74 -0.27
N GLN A 65 4.43 3.82 -0.57
CA GLN A 65 3.63 4.53 0.44
C GLN A 65 2.36 3.74 0.75
N VAL A 66 2.04 3.64 2.04
CA VAL A 66 0.77 3.07 2.50
C VAL A 66 -0.38 3.91 2.00
N LEU A 67 -1.35 3.26 1.36
CA LEU A 67 -2.57 3.91 0.90
C LEU A 67 -3.56 4.00 2.05
N GLN A 68 -3.73 5.20 2.61
CA GLN A 68 -4.72 5.44 3.65
C GLN A 68 -6.07 5.74 3.01
N MET A 69 -7.04 4.87 3.26
CA MET A 69 -8.33 4.89 2.58
C MET A 69 -9.46 4.76 3.61
N PRO A 70 -10.42 5.71 3.68
CA PRO A 70 -11.61 5.57 4.49
C PRO A 70 -12.39 4.30 4.15
N ALA A 71 -13.10 3.73 5.12
CA ALA A 71 -13.87 2.51 4.92
C ALA A 71 -14.90 2.61 3.77
N GLU A 72 -15.49 3.78 3.56
CA GLU A 72 -16.43 4.03 2.46
C GLU A 72 -15.74 4.03 1.09
N GLU A 73 -14.57 4.66 0.98
CA GLU A 73 -13.75 4.66 -0.24
C GLU A 73 -13.25 3.24 -0.55
N TYR A 74 -12.78 2.51 0.46
CA TYR A 74 -12.33 1.12 0.31
C TYR A 74 -13.44 0.21 -0.22
N LYS A 75 -14.67 0.39 0.29
CA LYS A 75 -15.86 -0.32 -0.19
C LYS A 75 -16.13 -0.09 -1.69
N LEU A 76 -15.80 1.08 -2.22
CA LEU A 76 -16.08 1.43 -3.61
C LEU A 76 -14.94 1.03 -4.56
N GLN A 77 -13.68 1.21 -4.15
CA GLN A 77 -12.54 1.09 -5.06
C GLN A 77 -11.80 -0.25 -4.98
N ALA A 78 -11.73 -0.87 -3.80
CA ALA A 78 -10.84 -2.01 -3.56
C ALA A 78 -11.54 -3.26 -2.99
N TYR A 79 -12.74 -3.11 -2.47
CA TYR A 79 -13.49 -4.17 -1.78
C TYR A 79 -13.83 -5.35 -2.69
N ASP A 80 -13.30 -6.51 -2.33
CA ASP A 80 -13.72 -7.80 -2.91
C ASP A 80 -14.77 -8.45 -2.00
N ARG A 81 -16.04 -8.31 -2.41
CA ARG A 81 -17.18 -8.85 -1.66
C ARG A 81 -17.15 -10.37 -1.56
N GLN A 82 -16.77 -11.05 -2.65
CA GLN A 82 -16.82 -12.50 -2.71
C GLN A 82 -15.72 -13.08 -1.83
N LEU A 83 -14.50 -12.56 -1.94
CA LEU A 83 -13.37 -12.98 -1.10
C LEU A 83 -13.67 -12.81 0.39
N LEU A 84 -14.20 -11.66 0.80
CA LEU A 84 -14.50 -11.42 2.22
C LEU A 84 -15.65 -12.29 2.74
N HIS A 85 -16.64 -12.60 1.89
CA HIS A 85 -17.69 -13.55 2.23
C HIS A 85 -17.14 -14.96 2.42
N ASP A 86 -16.28 -15.42 1.52
CA ASP A 86 -15.68 -16.76 1.58
C ASP A 86 -14.73 -16.94 2.79
N LEU A 87 -14.15 -15.84 3.26
CA LEU A 87 -13.31 -15.80 4.46
C LEU A 87 -14.09 -15.55 5.77
N ASP A 88 -15.42 -15.34 5.72
CA ASP A 88 -16.25 -14.92 6.86
C ASP A 88 -15.73 -13.64 7.56
N ILE A 89 -15.26 -12.67 6.79
CA ILE A 89 -14.75 -11.39 7.28
C ILE A 89 -15.72 -10.27 6.94
N ARG A 90 -16.13 -9.49 7.95
CA ARG A 90 -16.95 -8.29 7.74
C ARG A 90 -16.08 -7.14 7.27
N LEU A 91 -16.59 -6.28 6.38
CA LEU A 91 -15.91 -5.05 5.92
C LEU A 91 -15.35 -4.23 7.09
N GLY A 92 -16.13 -4.08 8.16
CA GLY A 92 -15.72 -3.35 9.35
C GLY A 92 -14.53 -3.96 10.08
N GLN A 93 -14.17 -5.23 9.87
CA GLN A 93 -13.00 -5.87 10.49
C GLN A 93 -11.71 -5.69 9.69
N VAL A 94 -11.81 -5.26 8.42
CA VAL A 94 -10.64 -5.04 7.56
C VAL A 94 -9.87 -3.82 8.07
N MET A 95 -8.65 -4.03 8.54
CA MET A 95 -7.73 -2.98 8.96
C MET A 95 -6.68 -2.70 7.89
N VAL A 96 -6.24 -3.76 7.22
CA VAL A 96 -5.20 -3.74 6.19
C VAL A 96 -5.57 -4.75 5.11
N ASP A 97 -5.42 -4.34 3.85
CA ASP A 97 -5.50 -5.18 2.67
C ASP A 97 -4.17 -5.07 1.92
N GLN A 98 -3.38 -6.15 1.93
CA GLN A 98 -2.11 -6.23 1.21
C GLN A 98 -2.21 -7.27 0.09
N ARG A 99 -1.86 -6.84 -1.12
CA ARG A 99 -1.81 -7.67 -2.32
C ARG A 99 -0.42 -7.60 -2.91
N THR A 100 0.26 -8.73 -2.98
CA THR A 100 1.61 -8.80 -3.52
C THR A 100 1.66 -9.91 -4.56
N SER A 101 2.19 -9.60 -5.73
CA SER A 101 2.43 -10.60 -6.78
C SER A 101 3.92 -10.81 -6.98
N LEU A 102 4.29 -12.07 -7.20
CA LEU A 102 5.64 -12.55 -7.34
C LEU A 102 5.77 -13.34 -8.64
N SER A 103 6.95 -13.28 -9.25
CA SER A 103 7.32 -14.13 -10.37
C SER A 103 8.73 -14.64 -10.16
N SER A 104 8.88 -15.97 -10.09
CA SER A 104 10.19 -16.63 -10.04
C SER A 104 10.48 -17.25 -11.39
N ALA A 105 11.64 -16.93 -11.95
CA ALA A 105 12.09 -17.47 -13.21
C ALA A 105 13.60 -17.70 -13.12
N ASP A 106 14.02 -18.94 -13.37
CA ASP A 106 15.43 -19.30 -13.31
C ASP A 106 15.75 -20.48 -14.24
N THR A 107 17.05 -20.67 -14.50
CA THR A 107 17.59 -21.83 -15.21
C THR A 107 18.54 -22.58 -14.30
N VAL A 108 18.28 -23.86 -14.11
CA VAL A 108 19.06 -24.70 -13.21
C VAL A 108 19.71 -25.86 -13.96
N LYS A 109 20.96 -26.17 -13.58
CA LYS A 109 21.63 -27.38 -14.08
C LYS A 109 21.15 -28.58 -13.29
N THR A 110 20.85 -29.65 -14.01
CA THR A 110 20.16 -30.82 -13.46
C THR A 110 21.13 -32.00 -13.38
N ASP A 111 20.96 -32.84 -12.37
CA ASP A 111 21.63 -34.12 -12.27
C ASP A 111 20.77 -35.16 -12.99
N ARG A 112 21.36 -35.82 -14.00
CA ARG A 112 20.68 -36.81 -14.83
C ARG A 112 21.14 -38.22 -14.47
N SER A 113 20.18 -39.08 -14.15
CA SER A 113 20.35 -40.53 -14.06
C SER A 113 19.27 -41.18 -14.92
N ASP A 114 19.66 -41.90 -15.97
CA ASP A 114 18.75 -42.49 -16.96
C ASP A 114 17.78 -41.45 -17.57
N SER A 115 16.47 -41.67 -17.39
CA SER A 115 15.37 -40.80 -17.78
C SER A 115 14.95 -39.80 -16.69
N VAL A 116 15.68 -39.74 -15.57
CA VAL A 116 15.33 -38.90 -14.42
C VAL A 116 16.29 -37.73 -14.29
N TYR A 117 15.72 -36.53 -14.29
CA TYR A 117 16.42 -35.27 -14.06
C TYR A 117 16.03 -34.74 -12.68
N THR A 118 17.01 -34.37 -11.87
CA THR A 118 16.80 -33.88 -10.51
C THR A 118 17.54 -32.58 -10.26
N TYR A 119 16.98 -31.76 -9.39
CA TYR A 119 17.63 -30.58 -8.84
C TYR A 119 17.04 -30.27 -7.46
N CYS A 120 17.88 -29.76 -6.57
CA CYS A 120 17.44 -29.34 -5.26
C CYS A 120 18.37 -28.25 -4.74
N ASP A 121 17.79 -27.10 -4.44
CA ASP A 121 18.42 -26.04 -3.67
C ASP A 121 17.47 -25.54 -2.56
N ARG A 122 17.78 -24.37 -2.00
CA ARG A 122 16.95 -23.75 -0.96
C ARG A 122 15.54 -23.39 -1.47
N TRP A 123 15.43 -22.95 -2.72
CA TRP A 123 14.21 -22.31 -3.25
C TRP A 123 13.39 -23.21 -4.16
N LEU A 124 14.00 -24.18 -4.82
CA LEU A 124 13.40 -25.09 -5.78
C LEU A 124 13.92 -26.51 -5.59
N SER A 125 12.99 -27.45 -5.52
CA SER A 125 13.28 -28.87 -5.69
C SER A 125 12.43 -29.38 -6.84
N PHE A 126 13.04 -30.02 -7.82
CA PHE A 126 12.27 -30.66 -8.89
C PHE A 126 12.86 -32.03 -9.27
N ARG A 127 11.98 -32.91 -9.72
CA ARG A 127 12.27 -34.23 -10.26
C ARG A 127 11.39 -34.45 -11.48
N LEU A 128 12.02 -34.62 -12.64
CA LEU A 128 11.36 -34.92 -13.90
C LEU A 128 11.75 -36.34 -14.32
N ASN A 129 10.77 -37.24 -14.48
CA ASN A 129 10.97 -38.52 -15.14
C ASN A 129 10.42 -38.43 -16.56
N THR A 130 11.28 -38.46 -17.57
CA THR A 130 10.86 -38.39 -18.98
C THR A 130 10.30 -39.70 -19.50
N ALA A 131 10.60 -40.85 -18.86
CA ALA A 131 10.00 -42.13 -19.26
C ALA A 131 8.50 -42.16 -18.91
N ASP A 132 8.16 -41.66 -17.72
CA ASP A 132 6.77 -41.61 -17.25
C ASP A 132 6.08 -40.27 -17.57
N SER A 133 6.81 -39.29 -18.11
CA SER A 133 6.36 -37.91 -18.32
C SER A 133 5.84 -37.21 -17.04
N ILE A 134 6.41 -37.54 -15.88
CA ILE A 134 5.99 -36.99 -14.58
C ILE A 134 6.99 -35.93 -14.12
N LEU A 135 6.50 -34.71 -13.85
CA LEU A 135 7.23 -33.64 -13.18
C LEU A 135 6.70 -33.44 -11.76
N THR A 136 7.55 -33.63 -10.76
CA THR A 136 7.28 -33.26 -9.37
C THR A 136 8.14 -32.07 -9.01
N TYR A 137 7.55 -30.99 -8.49
CA TYR A 137 8.30 -29.81 -8.09
C TYR A 137 7.78 -29.19 -6.78
N LYS A 138 8.67 -28.50 -6.08
CA LYS A 138 8.42 -27.71 -4.88
C LYS A 138 9.19 -26.40 -5.00
N ALA A 139 8.49 -25.32 -5.29
CA ALA A 139 9.04 -23.96 -5.24
C ALA A 139 8.71 -23.33 -3.88
N ARG A 140 9.64 -22.58 -3.32
CA ARG A 140 9.53 -21.87 -2.04
C ARG A 140 9.85 -20.40 -2.26
N ASP A 141 9.05 -19.55 -1.65
CA ASP A 141 9.32 -18.12 -1.56
C ASP A 141 9.11 -17.68 -0.10
N SER A 142 9.76 -16.60 0.30
CA SER A 142 9.67 -16.04 1.64
C SER A 142 9.64 -14.53 1.55
N LEU A 143 8.49 -13.96 1.92
CA LEU A 143 8.28 -12.52 1.97
C LEU A 143 8.23 -12.01 3.40
N GLN A 144 8.83 -10.84 3.63
CA GLN A 144 8.63 -10.07 4.85
C GLN A 144 8.13 -8.67 4.51
N THR A 145 7.00 -8.30 5.11
CA THR A 145 6.47 -6.94 5.02
C THR A 145 6.80 -6.16 6.29
N ILE A 146 7.37 -4.96 6.13
CA ILE A 146 7.64 -4.02 7.22
C ILE A 146 6.91 -2.71 6.92
N VAL A 147 6.03 -2.30 7.82
CA VAL A 147 5.36 -1.00 7.76
C VAL A 147 5.97 -0.09 8.80
N TYR A 148 6.36 1.12 8.40
CA TYR A 148 7.02 2.06 9.29
C TYR A 148 6.57 3.49 9.05
N ARG A 149 6.66 4.28 10.12
CA ARG A 149 6.25 5.68 10.12
C ARG A 149 7.24 6.54 9.36
N GLN A 150 6.73 7.34 8.42
CA GLN A 150 7.46 8.45 7.84
C GLN A 150 7.24 9.69 8.71
N TYR A 151 8.30 10.15 9.39
CA TYR A 151 8.25 11.36 10.21
C TYR A 151 8.15 12.63 9.36
N LYS A 152 7.32 13.59 9.80
CA LYS A 152 7.12 14.89 9.14
C LYS A 152 8.29 15.84 9.38
N HIS A 153 8.81 15.86 10.61
CA HIS A 153 9.89 16.74 11.03
C HIS A 153 11.07 15.92 11.54
N ARG A 154 12.27 16.39 11.21
CA ARG A 154 13.54 15.83 11.66
C ARG A 154 14.47 16.98 11.99
N PHE A 155 14.90 17.06 13.24
CA PHE A 155 15.92 18.02 13.67
C PHE A 155 16.91 17.32 14.59
N LEU A 156 18.18 17.28 14.17
CA LEU A 156 19.24 16.59 14.88
C LEU A 156 18.86 15.11 15.14
N TRP A 157 18.70 14.68 16.40
CA TRP A 157 18.21 13.34 16.76
C TRP A 157 16.71 13.24 17.01
N TRP A 158 15.98 14.37 16.99
CA TRP A 158 14.54 14.41 17.25
C TRP A 158 13.75 14.16 15.97
N ARG A 159 12.76 13.28 16.07
CA ARG A 159 11.82 12.97 14.99
C ARG A 159 10.40 13.07 15.53
N TRP A 160 9.58 13.96 14.97
CA TRP A 160 8.20 14.17 15.41
C TRP A 160 7.24 14.44 14.26
N GLY A 161 5.95 14.29 14.54
CA GLY A 161 4.87 14.35 13.56
C GLY A 161 4.85 13.14 12.61
N THR A 162 3.64 12.78 12.13
CA THR A 162 3.46 11.75 11.09
C THR A 162 3.23 12.44 9.75
N LYS A 163 4.03 12.11 8.74
CA LYS A 163 3.75 12.47 7.35
C LYS A 163 2.91 11.39 6.67
N GLY A 164 3.19 10.13 6.99
CA GLY A 164 2.51 8.96 6.44
C GLY A 164 3.20 7.69 6.91
N TYR A 165 2.92 6.58 6.22
CA TYR A 165 3.60 5.31 6.43
C TYR A 165 4.14 4.80 5.11
N ASP A 166 5.29 4.16 5.17
CA ASP A 166 5.86 3.43 4.05
C ASP A 166 5.79 1.94 4.38
N VAL A 167 5.55 1.12 3.36
CA VAL A 167 5.65 -0.33 3.40
C VAL A 167 6.88 -0.77 2.62
N LYS A 168 7.64 -1.69 3.20
CA LYS A 168 8.71 -2.43 2.54
C LYS A 168 8.33 -3.90 2.45
N VAL A 169 8.27 -4.44 1.24
CA VAL A 169 8.13 -5.88 1.00
C VAL A 169 9.47 -6.41 0.55
N ILE A 170 10.00 -7.36 1.31
CA ILE A 170 11.33 -7.95 1.14
C ILE A 170 11.14 -9.37 0.65
N ASN A 171 11.79 -9.73 -0.46
CA ASN A 171 11.85 -11.10 -0.94
C ASN A 171 13.24 -11.69 -0.71
N PHE A 172 13.29 -12.82 0.02
CA PHE A 172 14.54 -13.52 0.30
C PHE A 172 14.96 -14.50 -0.81
N ASN A 173 14.05 -14.87 -1.72
CA ASN A 173 14.38 -15.66 -2.89
C ASN A 173 15.01 -14.74 -3.98
N PRO A 174 16.30 -14.89 -4.29
CA PRO A 174 16.98 -14.02 -5.25
C PRO A 174 16.52 -14.26 -6.70
N HIS A 175 15.89 -15.40 -6.96
CA HIS A 175 15.35 -15.78 -8.27
C HIS A 175 13.91 -15.28 -8.48
N SER A 176 13.34 -14.60 -7.48
CA SER A 176 11.96 -14.15 -7.48
C SER A 176 11.87 -12.63 -7.46
N ASN A 177 11.04 -12.10 -8.34
CA ASN A 177 10.80 -10.67 -8.52
C ASN A 177 9.39 -10.33 -8.03
N ILE A 178 9.29 -9.30 -7.19
CA ILE A 178 7.99 -8.74 -6.83
C ILE A 178 7.46 -7.95 -8.03
N LEU A 179 6.35 -8.38 -8.62
CA LEU A 179 5.76 -7.74 -9.80
C LEU A 179 5.04 -6.45 -9.41
N TYR A 180 4.16 -6.52 -8.42
CA TYR A 180 3.48 -5.38 -7.83
C TYR A 180 3.21 -5.61 -6.36
N ASN A 181 2.98 -4.51 -5.65
CA ASN A 181 2.50 -4.52 -4.28
C ASN A 181 1.39 -3.46 -4.14
N SER A 182 0.34 -3.78 -3.41
CA SER A 182 -0.67 -2.82 -2.96
C SER A 182 -0.82 -3.02 -1.46
N TYR A 183 -0.71 -1.94 -0.70
CA TYR A 183 -0.89 -1.98 0.75
C TYR A 183 -1.84 -0.87 1.14
N ILE A 184 -3.06 -1.26 1.52
CA ILE A 184 -4.16 -0.38 1.84
C ILE A 184 -4.38 -0.46 3.35
N GLN A 185 -4.28 0.68 4.02
CA GLN A 185 -4.68 0.81 5.42
C GLN A 185 -6.08 1.43 5.45
N VAL A 186 -7.04 0.68 5.96
CA VAL A 186 -8.42 1.14 6.10
C VAL A 186 -8.51 2.05 7.32
N THR A 187 -8.75 3.34 7.08
CA THR A 187 -8.91 4.35 8.13
C THR A 187 -10.37 4.46 8.55
N ARG A 188 -10.60 4.68 9.84
CA ARG A 188 -11.90 4.96 10.43
C ARG A 188 -11.90 6.35 11.04
#